data_AF-A0A7S2Z8I1-F1
#
_entry.id   AF-A0A7S2Z8I1-F1
#
_cell.length_a   1.000
_cell.length_b   1.000
_cell.length_c   1.000
_cell.angle_alpha   90.00
_cell.angle_beta   90.00
_cell.angle_gamma   90.00
#
_symmetry.space_group_name_H-M   'P 1'
#
loop_
_entity.id
_entity.type
_entity.pdbx_description
1 polymer ?
#
loop_
_entity_poly.entity_id
_entity_poly.type
_entity_poly.pdbx_seq_one_letter_code
_entity_poly.pdbx_strand_id
1 'polypeptide(L)'
;LWQRASPTDPQRAREATSGTAPSIRETTMRRTVKPAWLLAVAAAVLLAASVAPSRAEIAATDPFVTVDGLKFKLGGEQFVFQGFNAYQLPEGAGDWGPVGKLMVKDIFKQAKENGLTVLRTFAFAGRLKQNALMTGPGEYNEKMLEAIDFVLDEAAKQDIRVVLVLESYWNTAFDKDKTHANGIHKYLQWIKASKNETLEVNDFYTNADCKRMYKDHVKFMLNRKNSINGRIYKEDPAILSYNIMNEPRCEECGKVLQSWIDEMAAYIRSIDKNHMITVGEDGFY
;
A
#
# COMPACT_ATOMS: atom_id res chain seq x y z
N LEU A 1 -0.92 -25.62 -44.29
CA LEU A 1 -0.50 -25.28 -45.66
C LEU A 1 0.87 -24.61 -45.57
N TRP A 2 1.91 -25.24 -46.16
CA TRP A 2 3.23 -24.68 -46.60
C TRP A 2 4.03 -23.72 -45.70
N GLN A 3 5.37 -23.74 -45.63
CA GLN A 3 6.40 -24.81 -45.71
C GLN A 3 7.75 -24.21 -45.21
N ARG A 4 8.79 -25.02 -45.03
CA ARG A 4 10.14 -24.57 -44.61
C ARG A 4 10.92 -23.93 -45.77
N ALA A 5 11.87 -23.03 -45.46
CA ALA A 5 13.11 -22.89 -46.24
C ALA A 5 14.26 -22.26 -45.43
N SER A 6 15.29 -23.06 -45.18
CA SER A 6 16.72 -22.69 -45.26
C SER A 6 17.31 -23.58 -46.39
N PRO A 7 18.58 -23.45 -46.86
CA PRO A 7 19.70 -22.63 -46.37
C PRO A 7 20.49 -21.90 -47.49
N THR A 8 21.62 -21.23 -47.16
CA THR A 8 22.96 -21.47 -47.78
C THR A 8 24.07 -20.60 -47.13
N ASP A 9 25.25 -21.21 -46.95
CA ASP A 9 26.58 -20.60 -46.75
C ASP A 9 27.46 -21.16 -47.89
N PRO A 10 28.42 -20.39 -48.46
CA PRO A 10 29.81 -20.87 -48.33
C PRO A 10 30.92 -19.79 -48.30
N GLN A 11 31.69 -19.79 -47.20
CA GLN A 11 33.17 -19.94 -47.11
C GLN A 11 34.20 -19.02 -47.85
N ARG A 12 35.34 -18.83 -47.13
CA ARG A 12 36.72 -18.46 -47.56
C ARG A 12 36.92 -16.98 -47.97
N ALA A 13 38.04 -16.30 -47.70
CA ALA A 13 39.42 -16.65 -47.28
C ALA A 13 40.06 -15.48 -46.47
N ARG A 14 41.32 -15.43 -45.98
CA ARG A 14 42.50 -16.34 -45.94
C ARG A 14 43.50 -15.93 -44.81
N GLU A 15 44.71 -16.52 -44.84
CA GLU A 15 46.01 -16.18 -44.22
C GLU A 15 46.28 -14.70 -43.82
N ALA A 16 46.86 -14.33 -42.68
CA ALA A 16 48.08 -14.74 -41.93
C ALA A 16 49.33 -13.87 -42.22
N THR A 17 49.92 -13.27 -41.17
CA THR A 17 51.37 -13.02 -41.04
C THR A 17 51.79 -12.87 -39.59
N SER A 18 52.82 -13.61 -39.20
CA SER A 18 53.57 -13.47 -37.94
C SER A 18 54.49 -12.24 -37.95
N GLY A 19 54.61 -11.54 -36.82
CA GLY A 19 55.59 -10.48 -36.61
C GLY A 19 56.20 -10.56 -35.20
N THR A 20 57.43 -11.04 -35.10
CA THR A 20 58.17 -11.20 -33.83
C THR A 20 58.69 -9.87 -33.28
N ALA A 21 58.65 -9.72 -31.96
CA ALA A 21 59.12 -8.51 -31.26
C ALA A 21 60.66 -8.45 -31.17
N PRO A 22 61.27 -7.24 -31.17
CA PRO A 22 62.66 -7.04 -30.75
C PRO A 22 62.77 -7.07 -29.22
N SER A 23 63.85 -7.67 -28.71
CA SER A 23 64.12 -7.75 -27.27
C SER A 23 64.69 -6.44 -26.71
N ILE A 24 64.13 -5.98 -25.58
CA ILE A 24 64.72 -4.92 -24.76
C ILE A 24 65.41 -5.57 -23.57
N ARG A 25 66.69 -5.24 -23.35
CA ARG A 25 67.50 -5.76 -22.24
C ARG A 25 67.01 -5.20 -20.91
N GLU A 26 66.50 -6.05 -20.04
CA GLU A 26 66.28 -5.70 -18.64
C GLU A 26 67.62 -5.38 -17.96
N THR A 27 67.72 -4.19 -17.35
CA THR A 27 68.84 -3.81 -16.51
C THR A 27 68.37 -3.83 -15.05
N THR A 28 68.73 -4.88 -14.32
CA THR A 28 68.22 -5.15 -12.96
C THR A 28 68.78 -4.15 -11.94
N MET A 29 68.11 -3.01 -11.76
CA MET A 29 68.45 -2.04 -10.71
C MET A 29 67.59 -2.28 -9.47
N ARG A 30 68.12 -3.06 -8.50
CA ARG A 30 67.48 -3.23 -7.18
C ARG A 30 67.42 -1.89 -6.43
N ARG A 31 66.26 -1.24 -6.42
CA ARG A 31 65.91 -0.19 -5.45
C ARG A 31 64.84 -0.70 -4.49
N THR A 32 65.21 -0.87 -3.24
CA THR A 32 64.32 -1.21 -2.12
C THR A 32 63.47 0.01 -1.73
N VAL A 33 62.33 0.17 -2.39
CA VAL A 33 61.32 1.16 -2.00
C VAL A 33 60.43 0.55 -0.91
N LYS A 34 60.42 1.13 0.29
CA LYS A 34 59.57 0.67 1.39
C LYS A 34 58.08 0.94 1.06
N PRO A 35 57.18 -0.05 1.14
CA PRO A 35 55.79 0.09 0.67
C PRO A 35 54.90 0.75 1.72
N ALA A 36 55.11 2.04 2.01
CA ALA A 36 54.28 2.81 2.93
C ALA A 36 53.12 3.55 2.24
N TRP A 37 53.21 3.80 0.93
CA TRP A 37 52.30 4.72 0.21
C TRP A 37 51.19 4.02 -0.61
N LEU A 38 51.35 2.74 -0.96
CA LEU A 38 50.33 1.98 -1.69
C LEU A 38 49.11 1.61 -0.82
N LEU A 39 49.29 1.50 0.50
CA LEU A 39 48.20 1.22 1.44
C LEU A 39 47.27 2.43 1.65
N ALA A 40 47.79 3.66 1.55
CA ALA A 40 46.99 4.87 1.73
C ALA A 40 45.99 5.11 0.58
N VAL A 41 46.40 4.82 -0.67
CA VAL A 41 45.51 4.98 -1.84
C VAL A 41 44.46 3.88 -1.90
N ALA A 42 44.80 2.64 -1.52
CA ALA A 42 43.82 1.56 -1.39
C ALA A 42 42.76 1.86 -0.30
N ALA A 43 43.17 2.42 0.84
CA ALA A 43 42.25 2.84 1.90
C ALA A 43 41.33 3.99 1.47
N ALA A 44 41.82 4.95 0.68
CA ALA A 44 41.02 6.06 0.17
C ALA A 44 39.95 5.62 -0.86
N VAL A 45 40.27 4.64 -1.72
CA VAL A 45 39.30 4.09 -2.68
C VAL A 45 38.27 3.18 -2.00
N LEU A 46 38.64 2.47 -0.92
CA LEU A 46 37.72 1.65 -0.13
C LEU A 46 36.75 2.46 0.76
N LEU A 47 37.08 3.71 1.11
CA LEU A 47 36.15 4.62 1.80
C LEU A 47 35.12 5.29 0.87
N ALA A 48 35.28 5.16 -0.45
CA ALA A 48 34.33 5.63 -1.45
C ALA A 48 33.42 4.51 -2.00
N ALA A 49 33.37 3.35 -1.33
CA ALA A 49 32.29 2.41 -1.50
C ALA A 49 31.00 3.09 -0.98
N SER A 50 30.23 3.67 -1.91
CA SER A 50 28.94 4.28 -1.60
C SER A 50 28.10 3.29 -0.82
N VAL A 51 27.82 3.61 0.45
CA VAL A 51 26.77 2.96 1.22
C VAL A 51 25.47 3.38 0.56
N ALA A 52 25.08 2.67 -0.49
CA ALA A 52 23.75 2.78 -1.05
C ALA A 52 22.79 2.47 0.11
N PRO A 53 21.90 3.38 0.49
CA PRO A 53 20.99 3.16 1.61
C PRO A 53 20.26 1.84 1.39
N SER A 54 20.13 1.06 2.45
CA SER A 54 19.38 -0.18 2.40
C SER A 54 17.96 0.09 1.87
N ARG A 55 17.30 -0.92 1.29
CA ARG A 55 15.91 -0.75 0.83
C ARG A 55 14.97 -0.31 1.97
N ALA A 56 15.34 -0.56 3.23
CA ALA A 56 14.67 -0.07 4.42
C ALA A 56 14.92 1.42 4.73
N GLU A 57 16.10 1.95 4.43
CA GLU A 57 16.39 3.40 4.52
C GLU A 57 15.74 4.18 3.37
N ILE A 58 15.74 3.64 2.13
CA ILE A 58 15.01 4.25 1.01
C ILE A 58 13.50 4.32 1.32
N ALA A 59 12.96 3.31 2.01
CA ALA A 59 11.57 3.33 2.45
C ALA A 59 11.23 4.45 3.45
N ALA A 60 12.22 5.06 4.12
CA ALA A 60 12.04 6.26 4.95
C ALA A 60 12.14 7.58 4.14
N THR A 61 12.34 7.51 2.83
CA THR A 61 12.54 8.68 1.94
C THR A 61 11.49 8.84 0.83
N ASP A 62 10.57 7.88 0.69
CA ASP A 62 9.46 7.98 -0.27
C ASP A 62 8.53 9.15 0.13
N PRO A 63 8.26 10.13 -0.75
CA PRO A 63 7.41 11.26 -0.40
C PRO A 63 5.92 10.88 -0.33
N PHE A 64 5.24 11.42 0.68
CA PHE A 64 3.78 11.43 0.75
C PHE A 64 3.18 12.33 -0.33
N VAL A 65 1.94 12.03 -0.74
CA VAL A 65 1.15 12.95 -1.56
C VAL A 65 0.59 14.05 -0.66
N THR A 66 0.82 15.31 -1.01
CA THR A 66 0.35 16.48 -0.26
C THR A 66 -0.63 17.34 -1.09
N VAL A 67 -1.22 18.36 -0.47
CA VAL A 67 -2.13 19.32 -1.12
C VAL A 67 -1.47 20.69 -1.19
N ASP A 68 -1.54 21.32 -2.36
CA ASP A 68 -1.15 22.70 -2.64
C ASP A 68 -2.34 23.42 -3.30
N GLY A 69 -3.11 24.15 -2.48
CA GLY A 69 -4.39 24.75 -2.88
C GLY A 69 -5.40 23.71 -3.36
N LEU A 70 -5.66 23.71 -4.67
CA LEU A 70 -6.59 22.77 -5.35
C LEU A 70 -5.87 21.63 -6.09
N LYS A 71 -4.58 21.43 -5.86
CA LYS A 71 -3.75 20.44 -6.56
C LYS A 71 -3.10 19.46 -5.59
N PHE A 72 -3.00 18.20 -6.00
CA PHE A 72 -2.12 17.24 -5.32
C PHE A 72 -0.68 17.41 -5.77
N LYS A 73 0.25 17.09 -4.87
CA LYS A 73 1.70 17.20 -5.07
C LYS A 73 2.41 15.92 -4.63
N LEU A 74 3.46 15.53 -5.34
CA LEU A 74 4.36 14.45 -4.96
C LEU A 74 5.80 14.87 -5.30
N GLY A 75 6.69 14.90 -4.31
CA GLY A 75 8.07 15.39 -4.52
C GLY A 75 8.18 16.86 -4.99
N GLY A 76 7.13 17.67 -4.80
CA GLY A 76 7.03 19.05 -5.30
C GLY A 76 6.37 19.19 -6.69
N GLU A 77 6.34 18.12 -7.48
CA GLU A 77 5.67 18.07 -8.78
C GLU A 77 4.16 17.85 -8.64
N GLN A 78 3.38 18.14 -9.69
CA GLN A 78 1.94 17.93 -9.67
C GLN A 78 1.61 16.43 -9.74
N PHE A 79 0.94 15.91 -8.72
CA PHE A 79 0.41 14.56 -8.73
C PHE A 79 -0.97 14.54 -9.41
N VAL A 80 -1.12 13.74 -10.46
CA VAL A 80 -2.41 13.56 -11.14
C VAL A 80 -3.13 12.37 -10.52
N PHE A 81 -4.31 12.61 -9.96
CA PHE A 81 -5.20 11.55 -9.46
C PHE A 81 -5.93 10.91 -10.64
N GLN A 82 -5.46 9.74 -11.08
CA GLN A 82 -6.12 8.93 -12.10
C GLN A 82 -6.37 7.55 -11.51
N GLY A 83 -7.57 7.31 -11.00
CA GLY A 83 -7.83 6.20 -10.08
C GLY A 83 -8.88 5.19 -10.52
N PHE A 84 -8.93 4.08 -9.79
CA PHE A 84 -9.92 3.02 -9.93
C PHE A 84 -10.41 2.52 -8.57
N ASN A 85 -11.64 2.02 -8.51
CA ASN A 85 -12.16 1.31 -7.33
C ASN A 85 -11.98 -0.19 -7.54
N ALA A 86 -11.32 -0.86 -6.60
CA ALA A 86 -11.28 -2.32 -6.50
C ALA A 86 -11.40 -2.69 -5.02
N TYR A 87 -12.63 -2.57 -4.50
CA TYR A 87 -12.93 -2.72 -3.08
C TYR A 87 -12.60 -4.12 -2.54
N GLN A 88 -12.70 -5.12 -3.41
CA GLN A 88 -12.58 -6.54 -3.10
C GLN A 88 -11.14 -7.10 -3.06
N LEU A 89 -10.11 -6.29 -3.33
CA LEU A 89 -8.73 -6.83 -3.45
C LEU A 89 -8.22 -7.51 -2.17
N PRO A 90 -8.42 -6.96 -0.95
CA PRO A 90 -8.05 -7.66 0.28
C PRO A 90 -8.88 -8.91 0.54
N GLU A 91 -10.19 -8.89 0.25
CA GLU A 91 -11.04 -10.09 0.35
C GLU A 91 -10.55 -11.21 -0.58
N GLY A 92 -10.25 -10.89 -1.84
CA GLY A 92 -9.70 -11.85 -2.81
C GLY A 92 -8.34 -12.41 -2.41
N ALA A 93 -7.39 -11.54 -2.00
CA ALA A 93 -6.05 -11.96 -1.57
C ALA A 93 -6.05 -12.81 -0.29
N GLY A 94 -7.01 -12.59 0.60
CA GLY A 94 -7.24 -13.42 1.78
C GLY A 94 -7.90 -14.75 1.42
N ASP A 95 -9.09 -14.72 0.83
CA ASP A 95 -9.94 -15.91 0.65
C ASP A 95 -9.44 -16.87 -0.43
N TRP A 96 -8.93 -16.36 -1.55
CA TRP A 96 -8.45 -17.21 -2.65
C TRP A 96 -6.95 -17.48 -2.58
N GLY A 97 -6.29 -17.07 -1.49
CA GLY A 97 -4.90 -17.38 -1.17
C GLY A 97 -3.94 -17.07 -2.33
N PRO A 98 -3.12 -18.03 -2.80
CA PRO A 98 -2.19 -17.82 -3.91
C PRO A 98 -2.83 -17.28 -5.19
N VAL A 99 -4.04 -17.76 -5.55
CA VAL A 99 -4.75 -17.32 -6.76
C VAL A 99 -5.20 -15.87 -6.62
N GLY A 100 -5.79 -15.51 -5.47
CA GLY A 100 -6.16 -14.13 -5.17
C GLY A 100 -4.96 -13.17 -5.18
N LYS A 101 -3.84 -13.59 -4.58
CA LYS A 101 -2.58 -12.82 -4.60
C LYS A 101 -2.00 -12.64 -6.01
N LEU A 102 -2.17 -13.61 -6.92
CA LEU A 102 -1.83 -13.45 -8.33
C LEU A 102 -2.75 -12.46 -9.05
N MET A 103 -4.07 -12.51 -8.79
CA MET A 103 -5.03 -11.57 -9.37
C MET A 103 -4.78 -10.12 -8.93
N VAL A 104 -4.46 -9.90 -7.65
CA VAL A 104 -4.07 -8.56 -7.15
C VAL A 104 -2.83 -8.04 -7.87
N LYS A 105 -1.80 -8.87 -8.04
CA LYS A 105 -0.59 -8.51 -8.80
C LYS A 105 -0.88 -8.14 -10.25
N ASP A 106 -1.72 -8.93 -10.91
CA ASP A 106 -2.09 -8.67 -12.30
C ASP A 106 -2.91 -7.38 -12.46
N ILE A 107 -3.85 -7.12 -11.56
CA ILE A 107 -4.62 -5.86 -11.53
C ILE A 107 -3.71 -4.65 -11.32
N PHE A 108 -2.75 -4.71 -10.40
CA PHE A 108 -1.79 -3.62 -10.19
C PHE A 108 -0.85 -3.42 -11.39
N LYS A 109 -0.40 -4.50 -12.03
CA LYS A 109 0.37 -4.43 -13.28
C LYS A 109 -0.42 -3.77 -14.40
N GLN A 110 -1.66 -4.21 -14.64
CA GLN A 110 -2.54 -3.62 -15.65
C GLN A 110 -2.83 -2.14 -15.35
N ALA A 111 -3.07 -1.79 -14.07
CA ALA A 111 -3.27 -0.40 -13.66
C ALA A 111 -2.06 0.49 -14.00
N LYS A 112 -0.83 0.01 -13.72
CA LYS A 112 0.42 0.71 -14.09
C LYS A 112 0.60 0.84 -15.61
N GLU A 113 0.33 -0.24 -16.36
CA GLU A 113 0.39 -0.26 -17.83
C GLU A 113 -0.62 0.71 -18.48
N ASN A 114 -1.73 1.00 -17.80
CA ASN A 114 -2.75 1.97 -18.23
C ASN A 114 -2.59 3.38 -17.60
N GLY A 115 -1.48 3.65 -16.91
CA GLY A 115 -1.18 4.97 -16.33
C GLY A 115 -2.05 5.37 -15.13
N LEU A 116 -2.71 4.41 -14.46
CA LEU A 116 -3.47 4.67 -13.24
C LEU A 116 -2.51 4.89 -12.06
N THR A 117 -2.79 5.89 -11.24
CA THR A 117 -1.95 6.34 -10.12
C THR A 117 -2.56 6.06 -8.75
N VAL A 118 -3.88 5.80 -8.66
CA VAL A 118 -4.58 5.61 -7.38
C VAL A 118 -5.54 4.43 -7.37
N LEU A 119 -5.43 3.56 -6.37
CA LEU A 119 -6.43 2.56 -6.00
C LEU A 119 -7.32 3.12 -4.88
N ARG A 120 -8.64 2.91 -4.95
CA ARG A 120 -9.54 2.94 -3.77
C ARG A 120 -9.97 1.53 -3.40
N THR A 121 -9.75 1.13 -2.15
CA THR A 121 -10.05 -0.24 -1.67
C THR A 121 -10.48 -0.27 -0.19
N PHE A 122 -11.14 -1.36 0.23
CA PHE A 122 -11.74 -1.47 1.56
C PHE A 122 -10.80 -2.13 2.57
N ALA A 123 -10.65 -1.51 3.74
CA ALA A 123 -9.98 -2.04 4.91
C ALA A 123 -10.97 -2.47 6.01
N PHE A 124 -12.16 -2.93 5.61
CA PHE A 124 -13.22 -3.49 6.46
C PHE A 124 -13.80 -4.76 5.82
N ALA A 125 -12.94 -5.72 5.46
CA ALA A 125 -13.36 -7.01 4.90
C ALA A 125 -14.43 -7.68 5.79
N GLY A 126 -15.35 -8.43 5.18
CA GLY A 126 -16.43 -9.07 5.93
C GLY A 126 -17.73 -9.24 5.17
N ARG A 127 -17.71 -9.25 3.83
CA ARG A 127 -18.92 -9.60 3.07
C ARG A 127 -19.38 -11.02 3.36
N LEU A 128 -18.49 -11.91 3.80
CA LEU A 128 -18.82 -13.25 4.31
C LEU A 128 -18.38 -13.36 5.77
N LYS A 129 -19.07 -14.17 6.58
CA LYS A 129 -18.79 -14.27 8.02
C LYS A 129 -17.34 -14.72 8.31
N GLN A 130 -16.80 -15.62 7.49
CA GLN A 130 -15.43 -16.14 7.64
C GLN A 130 -14.32 -15.17 7.20
N ASN A 131 -14.65 -14.10 6.45
CA ASN A 131 -13.69 -13.10 5.98
C ASN A 131 -13.86 -11.73 6.67
N ALA A 132 -14.64 -11.68 7.75
CA ALA A 132 -14.72 -10.53 8.64
C ALA A 132 -13.32 -10.15 9.14
N LEU A 133 -12.92 -8.91 8.90
CA LEU A 133 -11.65 -8.34 9.36
C LEU A 133 -11.65 -8.20 10.88
N MET A 134 -12.74 -7.68 11.43
CA MET A 134 -12.97 -7.55 12.86
C MET A 134 -14.11 -8.49 13.26
N THR A 135 -13.79 -9.56 13.99
CA THR A 135 -14.74 -10.63 14.38
C THR A 135 -15.57 -10.25 15.60
N GLY A 136 -14.96 -9.48 16.49
CA GLY A 136 -15.55 -8.84 17.67
C GLY A 136 -14.85 -7.50 17.93
N PRO A 137 -15.36 -6.63 18.81
CA PRO A 137 -14.75 -5.34 19.09
C PRO A 137 -13.29 -5.45 19.55
N GLY A 138 -12.35 -5.02 18.69
CA GLY A 138 -10.90 -5.13 18.94
C GLY A 138 -10.27 -6.50 18.64
N GLU A 139 -11.05 -7.48 18.18
CA GLU A 139 -10.59 -8.81 17.78
C GLU A 139 -10.48 -8.91 16.26
N TYR A 140 -9.30 -9.27 15.75
CA TYR A 140 -9.01 -9.23 14.32
C TYR A 140 -8.64 -10.58 13.71
N ASN A 141 -9.06 -10.75 12.47
CA ASN A 141 -8.68 -11.85 11.60
C ASN A 141 -7.35 -11.50 10.91
N GLU A 142 -6.23 -11.96 11.48
CA GLU A 142 -4.88 -11.62 11.00
C GLU A 142 -4.66 -12.00 9.52
N LYS A 143 -5.27 -13.10 9.05
CA LYS A 143 -5.25 -13.50 7.63
C LYS A 143 -5.80 -12.40 6.70
N MET A 144 -6.82 -11.66 7.15
CA MET A 144 -7.39 -10.56 6.37
C MET A 144 -6.57 -9.28 6.49
N LEU A 145 -5.87 -9.07 7.61
CA LEU A 145 -4.92 -7.97 7.76
C LEU A 145 -3.65 -8.19 6.90
N GLU A 146 -3.11 -9.41 6.84
CA GLU A 146 -2.05 -9.80 5.89
C GLU A 146 -2.47 -9.62 4.42
N ALA A 147 -3.77 -9.70 4.12
CA ALA A 147 -4.28 -9.46 2.78
C ALA A 147 -4.30 -7.95 2.44
N ILE A 148 -4.61 -7.08 3.40
CA ILE A 148 -4.47 -5.62 3.25
C ILE A 148 -2.98 -5.25 3.13
N ASP A 149 -2.11 -5.83 3.96
CA ASP A 149 -0.65 -5.65 3.86
C ASP A 149 -0.11 -5.95 2.47
N PHE A 150 -0.58 -7.06 1.88
CA PHE A 150 -0.21 -7.49 0.53
C PHE A 150 -0.68 -6.52 -0.54
N VAL A 151 -1.91 -5.98 -0.42
CA VAL A 151 -2.43 -4.97 -1.36
C VAL A 151 -1.61 -3.68 -1.28
N LEU A 152 -1.24 -3.21 -0.08
CA LEU A 152 -0.38 -2.02 0.09
C LEU A 152 1.04 -2.26 -0.45
N ASP A 153 1.62 -3.44 -0.20
CA ASP A 153 2.97 -3.79 -0.65
C ASP A 153 3.06 -4.00 -2.18
N GLU A 154 2.01 -4.49 -2.84
CA GLU A 154 1.94 -4.52 -4.30
C GLU A 154 1.65 -3.12 -4.91
N ALA A 155 0.84 -2.28 -4.24
CA ALA A 155 0.64 -0.89 -4.66
C ALA A 155 1.96 -0.10 -4.66
N ALA A 156 2.73 -0.21 -3.57
CA ALA A 156 4.05 0.40 -3.42
C ALA A 156 5.02 0.00 -4.54
N LYS A 157 5.05 -1.29 -4.94
CA LYS A 157 5.91 -1.79 -6.04
C LYS A 157 5.56 -1.24 -7.43
N GLN A 158 4.35 -0.72 -7.61
CA GLN A 158 3.90 -0.14 -8.88
C GLN A 158 3.81 1.40 -8.84
N ASP A 159 4.29 2.04 -7.77
CA ASP A 159 4.08 3.48 -7.48
C ASP A 159 2.60 3.90 -7.46
N ILE A 160 1.69 2.96 -7.23
CA ILE A 160 0.25 3.24 -7.12
C ILE A 160 -0.04 3.60 -5.66
N ARG A 161 -0.75 4.70 -5.48
CA ARG A 161 -1.16 5.18 -4.16
C ARG A 161 -2.54 4.65 -3.77
N VAL A 162 -2.83 4.56 -2.47
CA VAL A 162 -4.06 3.92 -1.97
C VAL A 162 -4.92 4.87 -1.15
N VAL A 163 -6.18 5.05 -1.56
CA VAL A 163 -7.27 5.54 -0.70
C VAL A 163 -7.80 4.35 0.07
N LEU A 164 -7.45 4.28 1.36
CA LEU A 164 -7.78 3.14 2.22
C LEU A 164 -9.06 3.47 3.01
N VAL A 165 -10.15 2.77 2.70
CA VAL A 165 -11.46 3.03 3.30
C VAL A 165 -11.61 2.24 4.60
N LEU A 166 -11.82 2.94 5.71
CA LEU A 166 -11.75 2.37 7.06
C LEU A 166 -13.05 1.67 7.51
N GLU A 167 -14.21 2.09 7.02
CA GLU A 167 -15.50 1.47 7.36
C GLU A 167 -16.56 1.74 6.27
N SER A 168 -17.75 1.14 6.35
CA SER A 168 -18.88 1.40 5.43
C SER A 168 -20.18 1.73 6.15
N TYR A 169 -20.95 2.68 5.61
CA TYR A 169 -22.35 2.89 5.99
C TYR A 169 -23.21 1.65 5.69
N TRP A 170 -23.02 1.07 4.50
CA TRP A 170 -23.82 -0.06 4.02
C TRP A 170 -23.47 -1.38 4.71
N ASN A 171 -24.50 -2.15 5.06
CA ASN A 171 -24.40 -3.60 5.21
C ASN A 171 -24.37 -4.26 3.82
N THR A 172 -23.20 -4.69 3.39
CA THR A 172 -22.95 -5.42 2.13
C THR A 172 -22.71 -6.92 2.36
N ALA A 173 -22.99 -7.41 3.57
CA ALA A 173 -22.86 -8.81 3.94
C ALA A 173 -23.76 -9.72 3.08
N PHE A 174 -23.16 -10.75 2.51
CA PHE A 174 -23.84 -11.84 1.82
C PHE A 174 -24.17 -12.93 2.83
N ASP A 175 -25.25 -12.72 3.59
CA ASP A 175 -25.84 -13.73 4.46
C ASP A 175 -27.35 -13.87 4.16
N LYS A 176 -27.75 -15.09 3.80
CA LYS A 176 -29.15 -15.42 3.50
C LYS A 176 -30.01 -15.42 4.76
N ASP A 177 -29.42 -15.77 5.90
CA ASP A 177 -30.11 -15.94 7.18
C ASP A 177 -30.13 -14.63 8.00
N LYS A 178 -29.50 -13.56 7.48
CA LYS A 178 -29.40 -12.22 8.10
C LYS A 178 -28.83 -12.21 9.53
N THR A 179 -28.03 -13.21 9.87
CA THR A 179 -27.32 -13.33 11.15
C THR A 179 -26.01 -12.55 11.18
N HIS A 180 -25.42 -12.32 10.01
CA HIS A 180 -24.18 -11.59 9.80
C HIS A 180 -24.43 -10.21 9.17
N ALA A 181 -23.56 -9.27 9.51
CA ALA A 181 -23.54 -7.90 9.03
C ALA A 181 -22.08 -7.43 8.92
N ASN A 182 -21.84 -6.47 8.05
CA ASN A 182 -20.62 -5.65 8.02
C ASN A 182 -21.01 -4.17 7.99
N GLY A 183 -20.03 -3.27 7.84
CA GLY A 183 -20.28 -1.85 7.98
C GLY A 183 -20.62 -1.45 9.42
N ILE A 184 -21.12 -0.23 9.59
CA ILE A 184 -21.63 0.30 10.86
C ILE A 184 -22.73 -0.56 11.49
N HIS A 185 -23.49 -1.31 10.67
CA HIS A 185 -24.51 -2.23 11.14
C HIS A 185 -23.94 -3.35 12.04
N LYS A 186 -22.66 -3.72 11.86
CA LYS A 186 -22.00 -4.71 12.71
C LYS A 186 -21.71 -4.18 14.12
N TYR A 187 -21.36 -2.90 14.22
CA TYR A 187 -21.12 -2.21 15.50
C TYR A 187 -22.42 -2.13 16.31
N LEU A 188 -23.51 -1.75 15.63
CA LEU A 188 -24.85 -1.76 16.21
C LEU A 188 -25.27 -3.18 16.63
N GLN A 189 -24.99 -4.21 15.82
CA GLN A 189 -25.27 -5.60 16.17
C GLN A 189 -24.56 -6.04 17.46
N TRP A 190 -23.27 -5.71 17.65
CA TRP A 190 -22.54 -6.02 18.87
C TRP A 190 -23.12 -5.33 20.11
N ILE A 191 -23.56 -4.07 20.01
CA ILE A 191 -24.17 -3.35 21.14
C ILE A 191 -25.55 -3.93 21.48
N LYS A 192 -26.42 -4.11 20.47
CA LYS A 192 -27.73 -4.76 20.65
C LYS A 192 -27.61 -6.10 21.38
N ALA A 193 -26.65 -6.93 20.98
CA ALA A 193 -26.43 -8.25 21.58
C ALA A 193 -25.82 -8.19 22.99
N SER A 194 -24.92 -7.23 23.28
CA SER A 194 -24.21 -7.15 24.56
C SER A 194 -24.95 -6.36 25.64
N LYS A 195 -25.82 -5.41 25.26
CA LYS A 195 -26.53 -4.51 26.18
C LYS A 195 -28.05 -4.64 26.16
N ASN A 196 -28.62 -5.42 25.25
CA ASN A 196 -30.06 -5.52 25.02
C ASN A 196 -30.69 -4.14 24.70
N GLU A 197 -29.93 -3.28 24.01
CA GLU A 197 -30.39 -1.97 23.50
C GLU A 197 -31.12 -2.14 22.16
N THR A 198 -32.08 -1.25 21.89
CA THR A 198 -32.62 -1.03 20.54
C THR A 198 -31.93 0.19 19.95
N LEU A 199 -31.36 0.05 18.76
CA LEU A 199 -30.58 1.10 18.07
C LEU A 199 -30.91 1.09 16.58
N GLU A 200 -30.98 2.24 15.94
CA GLU A 200 -31.13 2.39 14.50
C GLU A 200 -29.80 2.76 13.82
N VAL A 201 -29.77 2.78 12.49
CA VAL A 201 -28.53 2.99 11.72
C VAL A 201 -27.82 4.30 12.08
N ASN A 202 -28.58 5.39 12.28
CA ASN A 202 -28.05 6.70 12.62
C ASN A 202 -27.51 6.80 14.06
N ASP A 203 -27.88 5.87 14.96
CA ASP A 203 -27.33 5.86 16.33
C ASP A 203 -25.83 5.53 16.35
N PHE A 204 -25.28 4.97 15.27
CA PHE A 204 -23.83 4.81 15.13
C PHE A 204 -23.08 6.15 15.29
N TYR A 205 -23.68 7.26 14.87
CA TYR A 205 -23.07 8.58 14.92
C TYR A 205 -23.12 9.23 16.32
N THR A 206 -23.99 8.75 17.22
CA THR A 206 -24.21 9.34 18.54
C THR A 206 -23.80 8.42 19.69
N ASN A 207 -24.03 7.11 19.56
CA ASN A 207 -23.77 6.10 20.59
C ASN A 207 -22.26 6.06 20.95
N ALA A 208 -21.98 6.21 22.24
CA ALA A 208 -20.61 6.31 22.75
C ALA A 208 -19.77 5.03 22.54
N ASP A 209 -20.40 3.86 22.51
CA ASP A 209 -19.73 2.59 22.24
C ASP A 209 -19.41 2.44 20.75
N CYS A 210 -20.32 2.82 19.85
CA CYS A 210 -20.04 2.88 18.41
C CYS A 210 -18.84 3.79 18.12
N LYS A 211 -18.85 5.02 18.65
CA LYS A 211 -17.75 5.97 18.47
C LYS A 211 -16.43 5.47 19.08
N ARG A 212 -16.47 4.80 20.25
CA ARG A 212 -15.27 4.20 20.86
C ARG A 212 -14.71 3.07 20.00
N MET A 213 -15.54 2.10 19.62
CA MET A 213 -15.12 0.95 18.80
C MET A 213 -14.55 1.40 17.44
N TYR A 214 -15.16 2.39 16.79
CA TYR A 214 -14.62 2.96 15.55
C TYR A 214 -13.24 3.61 15.79
N LYS A 215 -13.07 4.40 16.85
CA LYS A 215 -11.77 5.00 17.20
C LYS A 215 -10.72 3.96 17.53
N ASP A 216 -11.07 2.90 18.26
CA ASP A 216 -10.17 1.78 18.56
C ASP A 216 -9.76 1.04 17.28
N HIS A 217 -10.70 0.87 16.33
CA HIS A 217 -10.42 0.32 15.00
C HIS A 217 -9.45 1.19 14.19
N VAL A 218 -9.75 2.48 14.06
CA VAL A 218 -8.87 3.46 13.41
C VAL A 218 -7.47 3.44 14.03
N LYS A 219 -7.37 3.48 15.36
CA LYS A 219 -6.10 3.46 16.07
C LYS A 219 -5.32 2.18 15.81
N PHE A 220 -5.99 1.03 15.78
CA PHE A 220 -5.36 -0.24 15.44
C PHE A 220 -4.81 -0.21 14.00
N MET A 221 -5.63 0.15 13.01
CA MET A 221 -5.24 0.14 11.59
C MET A 221 -4.09 1.12 11.30
N LEU A 222 -4.15 2.35 11.80
CA LEU A 222 -3.09 3.36 11.57
C LEU A 222 -1.74 2.96 12.20
N ASN A 223 -1.75 2.20 13.30
CA ASN A 223 -0.54 1.73 13.97
C ASN A 223 -0.16 0.29 13.58
N ARG A 224 -0.87 -0.34 12.63
CA ARG A 224 -0.49 -1.66 12.12
C ARG A 224 0.88 -1.56 11.44
N LYS A 225 1.75 -2.50 11.79
CA LYS A 225 2.97 -2.77 11.03
C LYS A 225 2.65 -3.78 9.93
N ASN A 226 2.88 -3.42 8.68
CA ASN A 226 2.75 -4.29 7.52
C ASN A 226 3.67 -5.52 7.70
N SER A 227 3.10 -6.72 7.67
CA SER A 227 3.80 -7.99 7.91
C SER A 227 4.83 -8.34 6.83
N ILE A 228 4.73 -7.75 5.64
CA ILE A 228 5.53 -8.09 4.46
C ILE A 228 6.73 -7.15 4.31
N ASN A 229 6.49 -5.83 4.38
CA ASN A 229 7.53 -4.81 4.17
C ASN A 229 7.95 -4.07 5.45
N GLY A 230 7.25 -4.28 6.57
CA GLY A 230 7.61 -3.74 7.87
C GLY A 230 7.27 -2.27 8.10
N ARG A 231 6.66 -1.56 7.13
CA ARG A 231 6.20 -0.17 7.31
C ARG A 231 5.03 -0.10 8.29
N ILE A 232 4.96 0.94 9.12
CA ILE A 232 3.76 1.23 9.90
C ILE A 232 2.78 2.00 9.00
N TYR A 233 1.49 1.68 9.01
CA TYR A 233 0.52 2.25 8.04
C TYR A 233 0.51 3.78 8.04
N LYS A 234 0.53 4.45 9.21
CA LYS A 234 0.64 5.92 9.31
C LYS A 234 1.97 6.53 8.80
N GLU A 235 2.96 5.68 8.52
CA GLU A 235 4.29 6.01 8.01
C GLU A 235 4.51 5.44 6.59
N ASP A 236 3.51 4.80 5.97
CA ASP A 236 3.64 4.18 4.64
C ASP A 236 3.08 5.09 3.52
N PRO A 237 3.94 5.81 2.76
CA PRO A 237 3.51 6.69 1.67
C PRO A 237 2.89 5.96 0.47
N ALA A 238 2.77 4.63 0.50
CA ALA A 238 1.87 3.91 -0.41
C ALA A 238 0.39 4.29 -0.16
N ILE A 239 0.02 4.67 1.05
CA ILE A 239 -1.29 5.26 1.36
C ILE A 239 -1.27 6.74 0.94
N LEU A 240 -2.34 7.20 0.28
CA LEU A 240 -2.55 8.61 -0.10
C LEU A 240 -3.53 9.28 0.87
N SER A 241 -4.59 8.57 1.26
CA SER A 241 -5.52 9.05 2.28
C SER A 241 -6.22 7.92 3.01
N TYR A 242 -6.57 8.20 4.27
CA TYR A 242 -7.61 7.45 4.96
C TYR A 242 -8.97 8.00 4.57
N ASN A 243 -9.82 7.14 4.03
CA ASN A 243 -11.23 7.43 3.82
C ASN A 243 -12.01 6.98 5.07
N ILE A 244 -12.60 7.95 5.78
CA ILE A 244 -13.30 7.75 7.06
C ILE A 244 -14.39 6.68 6.95
N MET A 245 -15.26 6.77 5.95
CA MET A 245 -16.32 5.81 5.68
C MET A 245 -16.68 5.74 4.19
N ASN A 246 -17.09 4.58 3.69
CA ASN A 246 -17.78 4.47 2.41
C ASN A 246 -19.21 5.01 2.55
N GLU A 247 -19.50 6.12 1.86
CA GLU A 247 -20.85 6.66 1.65
C GLU A 247 -21.64 6.87 2.95
N PRO A 248 -21.12 7.64 3.94
CA PRO A 248 -21.87 7.98 5.13
C PRO A 248 -23.17 8.72 4.77
N ARG A 249 -24.29 8.32 5.36
CA ARG A 249 -25.62 8.92 5.13
C ARG A 249 -26.34 9.13 6.45
N CYS A 250 -27.08 10.24 6.53
CA CYS A 250 -27.86 10.60 7.72
C CYS A 250 -29.07 11.43 7.27
N GLU A 251 -30.16 10.75 6.88
CA GLU A 251 -31.40 11.39 6.46
C GLU A 251 -31.97 12.25 7.60
N GLU A 252 -32.31 13.51 7.30
CA GLU A 252 -32.73 14.56 8.25
C GLU A 252 -31.75 14.86 9.41
N CYS A 253 -30.55 14.27 9.42
CA CYS A 253 -29.57 14.41 10.51
C CYS A 253 -28.17 14.88 10.09
N GLY A 254 -28.06 15.64 8.99
CA GLY A 254 -26.77 16.15 8.46
C GLY A 254 -25.87 16.86 9.48
N LYS A 255 -26.41 17.59 10.47
CA LYS A 255 -25.62 18.20 11.56
C LYS A 255 -24.98 17.17 12.50
N VAL A 256 -25.66 16.04 12.74
CA VAL A 256 -25.13 14.93 13.55
C VAL A 256 -24.00 14.25 12.80
N LEU A 257 -24.20 14.00 11.50
CA LEU A 257 -23.16 13.43 10.64
C LEU A 257 -21.94 14.35 10.52
N GLN A 258 -22.11 15.65 10.29
CA GLN A 258 -20.98 16.60 10.25
C GLN A 258 -20.19 16.59 11.56
N SER A 259 -20.87 16.66 12.71
CA SER A 259 -20.23 16.60 14.02
C SER A 259 -19.44 15.30 14.24
N TRP A 260 -19.97 14.17 13.75
CA TRP A 260 -19.26 12.89 13.78
C TRP A 260 -18.05 12.86 12.85
N ILE A 261 -18.18 13.39 11.63
CA ILE A 261 -17.08 13.52 10.65
C ILE A 261 -15.95 14.36 11.25
N ASP A 262 -16.27 15.52 11.83
CA ASP A 262 -15.30 16.43 12.46
C ASP A 262 -14.58 15.72 13.62
N GLU A 263 -15.33 15.00 14.48
CA GLU A 263 -14.78 14.22 15.59
C GLU A 263 -13.81 13.12 15.13
N MET A 264 -14.16 12.39 14.07
CA MET A 264 -13.33 11.28 13.56
C MET A 264 -12.15 11.76 12.72
N ALA A 265 -12.31 12.81 11.91
CA ALA A 265 -11.22 13.44 11.18
C ALA A 265 -10.16 14.02 12.14
N ALA A 266 -10.60 14.71 13.21
CA ALA A 266 -9.71 15.20 14.26
C ALA A 266 -9.01 14.05 14.99
N TYR A 267 -9.70 12.94 15.25
CA TYR A 267 -9.11 11.76 15.89
C TYR A 267 -8.04 11.09 15.01
N ILE A 268 -8.31 10.84 13.73
CA ILE A 268 -7.34 10.35 12.75
C ILE A 268 -6.12 11.28 12.71
N ARG A 269 -6.34 12.59 12.58
CA ARG A 269 -5.28 13.61 12.58
C ARG A 269 -4.52 13.69 13.90
N SER A 270 -5.06 13.21 15.02
CA SER A 270 -4.33 13.14 16.29
C SER A 270 -3.24 12.05 16.28
N ILE A 271 -3.47 10.97 15.54
CA ILE A 271 -2.59 9.79 15.42
C ILE A 271 -1.61 9.93 14.24
N ASP A 272 -2.10 10.46 13.11
CA ASP A 272 -1.36 10.56 11.85
C ASP A 272 -1.22 12.03 11.41
N LYS A 273 0.02 12.46 11.15
CA LYS A 273 0.37 13.82 10.68
C LYS A 273 0.79 13.89 9.21
N ASN A 274 0.88 12.74 8.54
CA ASN A 274 1.46 12.57 7.21
C ASN A 274 0.35 12.51 6.14
N HIS A 275 -0.64 11.64 6.35
CA HIS A 275 -1.64 11.31 5.33
C HIS A 275 -2.74 12.35 5.22
N MET A 276 -3.35 12.44 4.03
CA MET A 276 -4.62 13.12 3.85
C MET A 276 -5.77 12.32 4.47
N ILE A 277 -6.89 13.00 4.71
CA ILE A 277 -8.11 12.43 5.26
C ILE A 277 -9.24 12.83 4.32
N THR A 278 -10.11 11.88 3.96
CA THR A 278 -11.31 12.15 3.14
C THR A 278 -12.55 11.52 3.78
N VAL A 279 -13.70 12.19 3.65
CA VAL A 279 -14.97 11.74 4.22
C VAL A 279 -15.45 10.46 3.55
N GLY A 280 -15.45 10.46 2.21
CA GLY A 280 -16.05 9.40 1.36
C GLY A 280 -17.55 9.52 1.16
N GLU A 281 -18.09 10.73 1.33
CA GLU A 281 -19.46 11.10 0.97
C GLU A 281 -19.73 10.95 -0.54
N ASP A 282 -21.01 10.76 -0.88
CA ASP A 282 -21.50 10.76 -2.26
C ASP A 282 -21.48 12.17 -2.93
N GLY A 283 -21.32 13.23 -2.12
CA GLY A 283 -21.38 14.62 -2.57
C GLY A 283 -22.77 15.26 -2.46
N PHE A 284 -23.66 14.76 -1.61
CA PHE A 284 -24.91 15.43 -1.23
C PHE A 284 -24.65 16.46 -0.12
N TYR A 285 -25.08 17.71 -0.33
CA TYR A 285 -24.88 18.86 0.58
C TYR A 285 -26.12 19.75 0.67
#